data_AF-A0A2P7Z1G4-F1
#
_entry.id   AF-A0A2P7Z1G4-F1
#
_cell.length_a   1.000
_cell.length_b   1.000
_cell.length_c   1.000
_cell.angle_alpha   90.00
_cell.angle_beta   90.00
_cell.angle_gamma   90.00
#
_symmetry.space_group_name_H-M   'P 1'
#
loop_
_entity.id
_entity.type
_entity.pdbx_description
1 polymer ?
#
loop_
_entity_poly.entity_id
_entity_poly.type
_entity_poly.pdbx_seq_one_letter_code
_entity_poly.pdbx_strand_id
1 'polypeptide(L)'
;MADDIHVNPRHGGDEKTPPRRSSATKSATTRYILPLSLLTLLMSVLVASLPRPNLSSLSRLVPTIRTSHRAMTSTTPAPLPALDRTHFNPTLYTSILDAWFADQPPSSLLPTEASSKRWFSNPDKSAAAAFDSSLRTAFLPALTTLLPSRLALPHGTTFAEEVALAPHLAAPFLSDILPASTSPSDVQRAADNALAVVLLLDQIPRNIFRTEQGVIYTHFDLLSRAVVRTLLGQEADKRPDWSAGTRENMARRMWFYLPLMHSEWVEDHEGWTRENEGIAETEENKGFLEFARGFEERHAVIIKRFGRYPYRNEAVGRETTEEERVWIEEGGERFSA
;
A
#
# COMPACT_ATOMS: atom_id res chain seq x y z
N MET A 1 72.33 -12.82 -24.35
CA MET A 1 73.68 -13.09 -23.84
C MET A 1 73.49 -13.69 -22.46
N ALA A 2 73.96 -14.92 -22.31
CA ALA A 2 73.82 -15.79 -21.15
C ALA A 2 74.97 -15.56 -20.15
N ASP A 3 74.99 -16.42 -19.12
CA ASP A 3 76.05 -16.70 -18.13
C ASP A 3 75.82 -15.97 -16.79
N ASP A 4 75.84 -16.59 -15.59
CA ASP A 4 76.34 -17.87 -15.06
C ASP A 4 75.46 -18.28 -13.84
N ILE A 5 75.00 -19.52 -13.62
CA ILE A 5 75.67 -20.74 -13.09
C ILE A 5 76.44 -20.58 -11.76
N HIS A 6 75.84 -21.03 -10.66
CA HIS A 6 76.55 -21.93 -9.75
C HIS A 6 75.64 -22.96 -9.04
N VAL A 7 76.14 -24.19 -9.06
CA VAL A 7 75.61 -25.48 -8.58
C VAL A 7 76.46 -25.81 -7.34
N ASN A 8 76.04 -26.40 -6.22
CA ASN A 8 75.62 -27.80 -5.99
C ASN A 8 75.67 -28.08 -4.44
N PRO A 9 75.54 -29.31 -3.87
CA PRO A 9 74.33 -29.75 -3.18
C PRO A 9 74.56 -30.50 -1.82
N ARG A 10 73.46 -31.07 -1.29
CA ARG A 10 73.31 -32.37 -0.57
C ARG A 10 73.23 -32.45 0.98
N HIS A 11 72.36 -33.40 1.35
CA HIS A 11 72.09 -34.09 2.63
C HIS A 11 71.16 -33.34 3.60
N GLY A 12 70.09 -33.91 4.16
CA GLY A 12 69.55 -35.28 4.22
C GLY A 12 68.85 -35.44 5.59
N GLY A 13 67.73 -36.16 5.66
CA GLY A 13 67.17 -36.67 6.93
C GLY A 13 65.74 -36.25 7.27
N ASP A 14 64.88 -37.26 7.40
CA ASP A 14 63.46 -37.26 7.70
C ASP A 14 63.07 -36.72 9.10
N GLU A 15 61.92 -36.06 9.22
CA GLU A 15 61.00 -36.32 10.35
C GLU A 15 59.54 -35.94 10.02
N LYS A 16 58.61 -36.81 10.42
CA LYS A 16 57.16 -36.80 10.12
C LYS A 16 56.41 -35.83 11.04
N THR A 17 55.44 -35.06 10.51
CA THR A 17 54.26 -34.59 11.27
C THR A 17 53.10 -34.18 10.32
N PRO A 18 51.81 -34.37 10.68
CA PRO A 18 50.66 -34.42 9.76
C PRO A 18 49.93 -33.06 9.62
N PRO A 19 48.86 -32.93 8.78
CA PRO A 19 48.56 -31.70 8.06
C PRO A 19 47.69 -30.72 8.86
N ARG A 20 47.97 -29.42 8.72
CA ARG A 20 47.05 -28.34 9.14
C ARG A 20 46.36 -27.73 7.92
N ARG A 21 45.07 -28.04 7.78
CA ARG A 21 44.11 -27.31 6.96
C ARG A 21 43.99 -25.88 7.48
N SER A 22 44.24 -24.88 6.64
CA SER A 22 43.89 -23.49 6.98
C SER A 22 42.38 -23.29 6.81
N SER A 23 41.78 -22.81 7.88
CA SER A 23 40.38 -22.47 8.03
C SER A 23 39.92 -21.39 7.05
N ALA A 24 39.14 -21.78 6.05
CA ALA A 24 38.21 -20.87 5.39
C ALA A 24 37.06 -20.59 6.38
N THR A 25 37.00 -19.36 6.88
CA THR A 25 35.86 -18.84 7.63
C THR A 25 34.65 -18.81 6.71
N LYS A 26 33.80 -19.84 6.82
CA LYS A 26 32.45 -19.82 6.27
C LYS A 26 31.66 -18.74 7.01
N SER A 27 31.44 -17.62 6.36
CA SER A 27 30.39 -16.68 6.72
C SER A 27 29.07 -17.44 6.72
N ALA A 28 28.49 -17.62 7.90
CA ALA A 28 27.16 -18.17 8.05
C ALA A 28 26.17 -17.11 7.56
N THR A 29 25.75 -17.21 6.30
CA THR A 29 24.54 -16.54 5.83
C THR A 29 23.37 -17.14 6.60
N THR A 30 22.92 -16.46 7.65
CA THR A 30 21.68 -16.77 8.35
C THR A 30 20.55 -16.68 7.34
N ARG A 31 20.08 -17.84 6.89
CA ARG A 31 18.92 -18.00 6.01
C ARG A 31 17.68 -17.63 6.82
N TYR A 32 17.12 -16.46 6.60
CA TYR A 32 15.77 -16.14 7.05
C TYR A 32 14.78 -16.73 6.04
N ILE A 33 14.39 -17.97 6.26
CA ILE A 33 13.15 -18.51 5.71
C ILE A 33 12.03 -17.78 6.46
N LEU A 34 11.02 -17.23 5.78
CA LEU A 34 9.82 -16.71 6.46
C LEU A 34 9.37 -17.79 7.46
N PRO A 35 9.30 -17.50 8.77
CA PRO A 35 8.88 -18.51 9.72
C PRO A 35 7.46 -18.93 9.33
N LEU A 36 7.19 -20.24 9.32
CA LEU A 36 5.90 -20.81 8.93
C LEU A 36 4.72 -20.10 9.65
N SER A 37 4.95 -19.56 10.85
CA SER A 37 4.00 -18.74 11.61
C SER A 37 3.56 -17.43 10.94
N LEU A 38 4.43 -16.77 10.16
CA LEU A 38 4.11 -15.52 9.46
C LEU A 38 3.26 -15.79 8.21
N LEU A 39 3.58 -16.86 7.47
CA LEU A 39 2.74 -17.35 6.37
C LEU A 39 1.38 -17.80 6.91
N THR A 40 1.35 -18.54 8.03
CA THR A 40 0.10 -18.93 8.68
C THR A 40 -0.68 -17.72 9.18
N LEU A 41 -0.06 -16.68 9.75
CA LEU A 41 -0.75 -15.47 10.20
C LEU A 41 -1.34 -14.67 9.03
N LEU A 42 -0.57 -14.46 7.95
CA LEU A 42 -1.06 -13.81 6.73
C LEU A 42 -2.22 -14.60 6.10
N MET A 43 -2.16 -15.93 6.16
CA MET A 43 -3.25 -16.82 5.73
C MET A 43 -4.39 -16.95 6.75
N SER A 44 -4.19 -16.62 8.03
CA SER A 44 -5.22 -16.70 9.09
C SER A 44 -6.10 -15.45 9.16
N VAL A 45 -5.58 -14.30 8.72
CA VAL A 45 -6.38 -13.08 8.52
C VAL A 45 -7.53 -13.33 7.54
N LEU A 46 -7.40 -14.31 6.62
CA LEU A 46 -8.45 -14.71 5.68
C LEU A 46 -9.67 -15.41 6.32
N VAL A 47 -9.60 -15.92 7.55
CA VAL A 47 -10.64 -16.87 8.07
C VAL A 47 -11.54 -16.25 9.14
N ALA A 48 -11.42 -14.96 9.44
CA ALA A 48 -12.25 -14.31 10.46
C ALA A 48 -13.64 -13.90 9.93
N SER A 49 -14.53 -14.87 9.75
CA SER A 49 -15.97 -14.63 9.59
C SER A 49 -16.53 -13.97 10.87
N LEU A 50 -17.06 -12.75 10.76
CA LEU A 50 -17.70 -12.02 11.86
C LEU A 50 -19.08 -12.62 12.20
N PRO A 51 -19.49 -12.65 13.49
CA PRO A 51 -20.86 -12.99 13.88
C PRO A 51 -21.83 -11.84 13.59
N ARG A 52 -23.07 -12.18 13.21
CA ARG A 52 -24.15 -11.27 12.80
C ARG A 52 -24.64 -10.38 13.96
N PRO A 53 -24.82 -9.05 13.77
CA PRO A 53 -25.67 -8.25 14.66
C PRO A 53 -27.13 -8.31 14.21
N ASN A 54 -28.04 -8.40 15.19
CA ASN A 54 -29.48 -8.31 15.02
C ASN A 54 -29.89 -6.85 14.84
N LEU A 55 -30.42 -6.47 13.68
CA LEU A 55 -30.88 -5.12 13.37
C LEU A 55 -32.41 -5.09 13.30
N SER A 56 -33.04 -4.91 14.45
CA SER A 56 -34.40 -4.36 14.52
C SER A 56 -34.32 -2.88 14.87
N SER A 57 -34.97 -2.05 14.05
CA SER A 57 -35.17 -0.60 14.20
C SER A 57 -33.97 0.28 13.81
N LEU A 58 -34.09 0.98 12.68
CA LEU A 58 -34.35 2.43 12.64
C LEU A 58 -34.47 2.92 11.20
N SER A 59 -35.71 3.22 10.80
CA SER A 59 -36.05 4.01 9.62
C SER A 59 -35.90 5.51 9.94
N ARG A 60 -35.19 6.28 9.09
CA ARG A 60 -35.68 7.53 8.44
C ARG A 60 -34.59 8.37 7.77
N LEU A 61 -34.95 8.83 6.56
CA LEU A 61 -34.64 10.10 5.88
C LEU A 61 -33.21 10.30 5.33
N VAL A 62 -33.04 9.94 4.05
CA VAL A 62 -32.00 10.50 3.16
C VAL A 62 -32.72 11.19 1.98
N PRO A 63 -32.36 12.44 1.59
CA PRO A 63 -32.95 13.09 0.43
C PRO A 63 -32.45 12.45 -0.86
N THR A 64 -33.38 12.15 -1.77
CA THR A 64 -33.07 11.66 -3.12
C THR A 64 -32.34 12.72 -3.92
N ILE A 65 -31.03 12.56 -4.15
CA ILE A 65 -30.31 13.37 -5.14
C ILE A 65 -30.63 12.79 -6.52
N ARG A 66 -31.45 13.51 -7.29
CA ARG A 66 -31.76 13.18 -8.67
C ARG A 66 -30.57 13.61 -9.55
N THR A 67 -29.83 12.66 -10.09
CA THR A 67 -28.72 12.92 -11.02
C THR A 67 -29.27 13.35 -12.37
N SER A 68 -29.13 14.64 -12.68
CA SER A 68 -29.35 15.19 -14.02
C SER A 68 -28.08 14.93 -14.85
N HIS A 69 -28.17 14.06 -15.87
CA HIS A 69 -27.09 13.92 -16.85
C HIS A 69 -26.94 15.21 -17.65
N ARG A 70 -25.95 16.02 -17.30
CA ARG A 70 -25.45 17.11 -18.15
C ARG A 70 -24.16 16.63 -18.79
N ALA A 71 -24.13 16.61 -20.12
CA ALA A 71 -22.90 16.35 -20.88
C ALA A 71 -21.80 17.30 -20.42
N MET A 72 -20.66 16.74 -20.01
CA MET A 72 -19.45 17.49 -19.63
C MET A 72 -18.95 18.25 -20.86
N THR A 73 -19.19 19.57 -20.88
CA THR A 73 -18.36 20.46 -21.69
C THR A 73 -16.95 20.40 -21.14
N SER A 74 -15.96 20.16 -22.01
CA SER A 74 -14.52 20.17 -21.73
C SER A 74 -14.10 21.51 -21.11
N THR A 75 -14.25 21.61 -19.79
CA THR A 75 -13.74 22.73 -18.98
C THR A 75 -12.90 22.09 -17.90
N THR A 76 -11.59 22.33 -17.95
CA THR A 76 -10.67 21.90 -16.89
C THR A 76 -11.18 22.38 -15.53
N PRO A 77 -11.30 21.51 -14.51
CA PRO A 77 -11.76 21.92 -13.19
C PRO A 77 -10.87 23.02 -12.60
N ALA A 78 -11.45 23.93 -11.83
CA ALA A 78 -10.71 24.99 -11.14
C ALA A 78 -9.70 24.37 -10.14
N PRO A 79 -8.45 24.86 -10.06
CA PRO A 79 -7.42 24.28 -9.19
C PRO A 79 -7.89 24.03 -7.76
N LEU A 80 -7.55 22.87 -7.20
CA LEU A 80 -7.79 22.59 -5.78
C LEU A 80 -6.98 23.57 -4.91
N PRO A 81 -7.50 23.93 -3.72
CA PRO A 81 -6.77 24.77 -2.78
C PRO A 81 -5.44 24.14 -2.37
N ALA A 82 -4.47 24.98 -2.04
CA ALA A 82 -3.20 24.52 -1.48
C ALA A 82 -3.43 23.82 -0.12
N LEU A 83 -2.57 22.85 0.17
CA LEU A 83 -2.57 22.16 1.47
C LEU A 83 -2.28 23.13 2.61
N ASP A 84 -2.95 22.94 3.74
CA ASP A 84 -2.66 23.67 4.97
C ASP A 84 -1.29 23.25 5.51
N ARG A 85 -0.29 24.13 5.38
CA ARG A 85 1.09 23.85 5.76
C ARG A 85 1.31 23.76 7.27
N THR A 86 0.33 24.15 8.09
CA THR A 86 0.36 23.84 9.52
C THR A 86 0.23 22.34 9.78
N HIS A 87 -0.46 21.62 8.89
CA HIS A 87 -0.65 20.17 8.96
C HIS A 87 0.24 19.41 7.97
N PHE A 88 0.30 19.83 6.71
CA PHE A 88 1.06 19.18 5.64
C PHE A 88 2.49 19.72 5.57
N ASN A 89 3.36 19.11 6.38
CA ASN A 89 4.77 19.46 6.52
C ASN A 89 5.63 18.18 6.68
N PRO A 90 6.97 18.27 6.62
CA PRO A 90 7.85 17.10 6.73
C PRO A 90 7.62 16.25 7.99
N THR A 91 7.28 16.88 9.13
CA THR A 91 7.00 16.17 10.38
C THR A 91 5.78 15.26 10.25
N LEU A 92 4.72 15.68 9.53
CA LEU A 92 3.56 14.83 9.28
C LEU A 92 3.97 13.55 8.53
N TYR A 93 4.73 13.68 7.44
CA TYR A 93 5.10 12.53 6.61
C TYR A 93 5.97 11.53 7.38
N THR A 94 6.98 12.01 8.11
CA THR A 94 7.79 11.15 8.98
C THR A 94 6.93 10.48 10.05
N SER A 95 6.04 11.22 10.72
CA SER A 95 5.18 10.66 11.77
C SER A 95 4.25 9.57 11.26
N ILE A 96 3.73 9.71 10.03
CA ILE A 96 2.89 8.67 9.39
C ILE A 96 3.70 7.39 9.19
N LEU A 97 4.91 7.50 8.62
CA LEU A 97 5.76 6.34 8.39
C LEU A 97 6.20 5.69 9.70
N ASP A 98 6.58 6.48 10.70
CA ASP A 98 6.96 5.99 12.03
C ASP A 98 5.80 5.27 12.70
N ALA A 99 4.59 5.82 12.65
CA ALA A 99 3.41 5.18 13.23
C ALA A 99 3.04 3.88 12.51
N TRP A 100 3.12 3.86 11.17
CA TRP A 100 2.72 2.72 10.35
C TRP A 100 3.76 1.59 10.37
N PHE A 101 5.05 1.93 10.43
CA PHE A 101 6.18 1.02 10.33
C PHE A 101 7.01 0.90 11.63
N ALA A 102 6.48 1.30 12.79
CA ALA A 102 7.18 1.32 14.08
C ALA A 102 7.97 0.03 14.41
N ASP A 103 7.45 -1.13 14.01
CA ASP A 103 8.05 -2.46 14.24
C ASP A 103 8.69 -3.08 12.98
N GLN A 104 8.97 -2.26 11.97
CA GLN A 104 9.79 -2.65 10.81
C GLN A 104 11.20 -2.10 10.96
N PRO A 105 12.21 -2.98 11.12
CA PRO A 105 13.60 -2.56 10.95
C PRO A 105 13.81 -1.94 9.56
N PRO A 106 14.60 -0.87 9.42
CA PRO A 106 14.89 -0.27 8.10
C PRO A 106 15.48 -1.25 7.08
N SER A 107 16.17 -2.29 7.55
CA SER A 107 16.73 -3.36 6.70
C SER A 107 15.72 -4.44 6.30
N SER A 108 14.51 -4.45 6.87
CA SER A 108 13.49 -5.47 6.59
C SER A 108 12.80 -5.14 5.27
N LEU A 109 13.05 -5.96 4.26
CA LEU A 109 12.37 -5.86 2.96
C LEU A 109 10.98 -6.49 2.98
N LEU A 110 10.70 -7.36 3.95
CA LEU A 110 9.43 -8.03 4.13
C LEU A 110 8.71 -7.55 5.38
N PRO A 111 7.37 -7.70 5.46
CA PRO A 111 6.67 -7.38 6.67
C PRO A 111 7.10 -8.24 7.87
N THR A 112 7.45 -7.62 9.00
CA THR A 112 7.53 -8.35 10.28
C THR A 112 6.16 -8.85 10.74
N GLU A 113 6.15 -9.86 11.62
CA GLU A 113 4.93 -10.36 12.26
C GLU A 113 4.22 -9.28 13.07
N ALA A 114 4.97 -8.45 13.80
CA ALA A 114 4.42 -7.35 14.60
C ALA A 114 3.68 -6.32 13.71
N SER A 115 4.29 -5.94 12.59
CA SER A 115 3.67 -5.02 11.65
C SER A 115 2.46 -5.66 10.95
N SER A 116 2.55 -6.93 10.56
CA SER A 116 1.42 -7.66 9.97
C SER A 116 0.23 -7.72 10.94
N LYS A 117 0.48 -7.98 12.23
CA LYS A 117 -0.55 -7.90 13.27
C LYS A 117 -1.13 -6.49 13.37
N ARG A 118 -0.30 -5.46 13.38
CA ARG A 118 -0.76 -4.06 13.46
C ARG A 118 -1.71 -3.69 12.32
N TRP A 119 -1.35 -4.05 11.10
CA TRP A 119 -2.09 -3.67 9.90
C TRP A 119 -3.38 -4.46 9.70
N PHE A 120 -3.36 -5.75 10.04
CA PHE A 120 -4.44 -6.68 9.68
C PHE A 120 -5.22 -7.25 10.87
N SER A 121 -4.96 -6.77 12.09
CA SER A 121 -5.74 -7.22 13.25
C SER A 121 -7.18 -6.75 13.18
N ASN A 122 -8.10 -7.63 13.60
CA ASN A 122 -9.51 -7.30 13.72
C ASN A 122 -9.71 -6.13 14.73
N PRO A 123 -10.41 -5.05 14.32
CA PRO A 123 -10.69 -3.87 15.15
C PRO A 123 -11.43 -4.16 16.46
N ASP A 124 -12.20 -5.25 16.53
CA ASP A 124 -12.95 -5.66 17.73
C ASP A 124 -12.04 -6.18 18.86
N LYS A 125 -10.72 -6.24 18.63
CA LYS A 125 -9.71 -6.56 19.65
C LYS A 125 -9.08 -5.28 20.19
N SER A 126 -8.87 -5.20 21.52
CA SER A 126 -8.42 -3.96 22.19
C SER A 126 -7.14 -3.33 21.62
N ALA A 127 -6.22 -4.14 21.07
CA ALA A 127 -4.99 -3.66 20.45
C ALA A 127 -5.23 -2.87 19.16
N ALA A 128 -6.21 -3.27 18.34
CA ALA A 128 -6.56 -2.55 17.12
C ALA A 128 -7.28 -1.23 17.45
N ALA A 129 -8.16 -1.23 18.45
CA ALA A 129 -8.79 0.00 18.95
C ALA A 129 -7.76 1.02 19.49
N ALA A 130 -6.69 0.56 20.16
CA ALA A 130 -5.61 1.42 20.63
C ALA A 130 -4.82 2.04 19.47
N PHE A 131 -4.53 1.26 18.43
CA PHE A 131 -3.85 1.75 17.23
C PHE A 131 -4.71 2.75 16.45
N ASP A 132 -6.00 2.46 16.24
CA ASP A 132 -6.94 3.38 15.60
C ASP A 132 -7.03 4.71 16.37
N SER A 133 -7.05 4.65 17.71
CA SER A 133 -7.04 5.83 18.57
C SER A 133 -5.76 6.66 18.45
N SER A 134 -4.59 6.01 18.34
CA SER A 134 -3.33 6.72 18.14
C SER A 134 -3.26 7.38 16.77
N LEU A 135 -3.72 6.69 15.71
CA LEU A 135 -3.82 7.27 14.36
C LEU A 135 -4.80 8.44 14.34
N ARG A 136 -5.97 8.31 14.98
CA ARG A 136 -6.95 9.40 15.10
C ARG A 136 -6.34 10.63 15.75
N THR A 137 -5.67 10.45 16.88
CA THR A 137 -5.06 11.56 17.63
C THR A 137 -4.00 12.28 16.79
N ALA A 138 -3.16 11.51 16.07
CA ALA A 138 -2.05 12.08 15.31
C ALA A 138 -2.49 12.72 13.99
N PHE A 139 -3.43 12.12 13.26
CA PHE A 139 -3.64 12.41 11.82
C PHE A 139 -5.02 12.93 11.46
N LEU A 140 -6.00 12.86 12.36
CA LEU A 140 -7.32 13.45 12.10
C LEU A 140 -7.24 14.95 11.76
N PRO A 141 -6.42 15.80 12.42
CA PRO A 141 -6.33 17.22 12.06
C PRO A 141 -6.02 17.46 10.58
N ALA A 142 -5.03 16.76 10.02
CA ALA A 142 -4.71 16.84 8.59
C ALA A 142 -5.89 16.37 7.72
N LEU A 143 -6.50 15.22 8.04
CA LEU A 143 -7.65 14.69 7.30
C LEU A 143 -8.87 15.61 7.33
N THR A 144 -9.11 16.32 8.43
CA THR A 144 -10.27 17.22 8.53
C THR A 144 -10.19 18.38 7.53
N THR A 145 -8.99 18.79 7.12
CA THR A 145 -8.81 19.81 6.08
C THR A 145 -9.17 19.29 4.69
N LEU A 146 -9.15 17.97 4.52
CA LEU A 146 -9.45 17.29 3.27
C LEU A 146 -10.88 16.75 3.20
N LEU A 147 -11.70 16.82 4.25
CA LEU A 147 -13.07 16.28 4.23
C LEU A 147 -13.95 16.95 3.16
N PRO A 148 -15.02 16.30 2.67
CA PRO A 148 -15.94 16.86 1.67
C PRO A 148 -16.50 18.25 2.02
N SER A 149 -16.66 18.55 3.31
CA SER A 149 -17.13 19.86 3.80
C SER A 149 -16.12 20.99 3.63
N ARG A 150 -14.85 20.67 3.38
CA ARG A 150 -13.73 21.61 3.18
C ARG A 150 -13.16 21.56 1.77
N LEU A 151 -13.21 20.37 1.15
CA LEU A 151 -12.65 20.11 -0.16
C LEU A 151 -13.67 19.32 -0.98
N ALA A 152 -14.40 19.99 -1.86
CA ALA A 152 -15.27 19.30 -2.82
C ALA A 152 -14.42 18.81 -4.00
N LEU A 153 -14.58 17.54 -4.37
CA LEU A 153 -13.81 16.94 -5.47
C LEU A 153 -14.67 16.79 -6.73
N PRO A 154 -14.11 17.05 -7.92
CA PRO A 154 -14.73 16.59 -9.16
C PRO A 154 -14.68 15.06 -9.23
N HIS A 155 -15.74 14.46 -9.78
CA HIS A 155 -15.82 13.01 -9.99
C HIS A 155 -15.93 12.69 -11.48
N GLY A 156 -15.23 11.65 -11.91
CA GLY A 156 -15.45 10.99 -13.20
C GLY A 156 -16.56 9.94 -13.10
N THR A 157 -17.24 9.69 -14.21
CA THR A 157 -18.22 8.59 -14.33
C THR A 157 -17.66 7.38 -15.09
N THR A 158 -16.48 7.54 -15.69
CA THR A 158 -15.74 6.49 -16.38
C THR A 158 -14.29 6.46 -15.90
N PHE A 159 -13.61 5.33 -16.09
CA PHE A 159 -12.18 5.19 -15.80
C PHE A 159 -11.35 6.29 -16.48
N ALA A 160 -11.60 6.53 -17.78
CA ALA A 160 -10.87 7.54 -18.56
C ALA A 160 -11.05 8.96 -18.00
N GLU A 161 -12.26 9.31 -17.54
CA GLU A 161 -12.52 10.60 -16.89
C GLU A 161 -11.77 10.73 -15.56
N GLU A 162 -11.76 9.70 -14.71
CA GLU A 162 -11.00 9.75 -13.46
C GLU A 162 -9.48 9.78 -13.69
N VAL A 163 -8.97 9.08 -14.71
CA VAL A 163 -7.55 9.16 -15.11
C VAL A 163 -7.21 10.59 -15.55
N ALA A 164 -8.08 11.24 -16.34
CA ALA A 164 -7.88 12.62 -16.76
C ALA A 164 -7.94 13.62 -15.58
N LEU A 165 -8.73 13.32 -14.54
CA LEU A 165 -8.81 14.12 -13.32
C LEU A 165 -7.65 13.88 -12.34
N ALA A 166 -6.96 12.75 -12.42
CA ALA A 166 -5.96 12.36 -11.42
C ALA A 166 -4.86 13.43 -11.19
N PRO A 167 -4.22 14.02 -12.23
CA PRO A 167 -3.21 15.06 -12.02
C PRO A 167 -3.76 16.31 -11.32
N HIS A 168 -5.01 16.65 -11.59
CA HIS A 168 -5.69 17.77 -10.95
C HIS A 168 -5.92 17.53 -9.46
N LEU A 169 -6.41 16.34 -9.11
CA LEU A 169 -6.67 15.93 -7.73
C LEU A 169 -5.38 15.76 -6.92
N ALA A 170 -4.30 15.28 -7.55
CA ALA A 170 -3.00 15.10 -6.92
C ALA A 170 -2.19 16.41 -6.81
N ALA A 171 -2.53 17.44 -7.58
CA ALA A 171 -1.76 18.68 -7.70
C ALA A 171 -1.30 19.29 -6.37
N PRO A 172 -2.14 19.37 -5.30
CA PRO A 172 -1.72 19.96 -4.03
C PRO A 172 -0.54 19.24 -3.35
N PHE A 173 -0.34 17.94 -3.64
CA PHE A 173 0.68 17.10 -3.02
C PHE A 173 1.98 17.03 -3.84
N LEU A 174 1.95 17.38 -5.14
CA LEU A 174 3.04 17.09 -6.07
C LEU A 174 4.38 17.72 -5.67
N SER A 175 4.37 18.91 -5.08
CA SER A 175 5.60 19.57 -4.61
C SER A 175 6.33 18.78 -3.53
N ASP A 176 5.60 17.96 -2.78
CA ASP A 176 6.11 17.24 -1.61
C ASP A 176 6.49 15.81 -1.96
N ILE A 177 5.84 15.23 -2.98
CA ILE A 177 5.97 13.81 -3.32
C ILE A 177 6.78 13.55 -4.60
N LEU A 178 7.10 14.59 -5.39
CA LEU A 178 8.00 14.47 -6.54
C LEU A 178 9.43 14.91 -6.16
N PRO A 179 10.47 14.25 -6.70
CA PRO A 179 11.84 14.60 -6.40
C PRO A 179 12.19 15.99 -6.96
N ALA A 180 12.76 16.85 -6.12
CA ALA A 180 13.22 18.18 -6.53
C ALA A 180 14.48 18.12 -7.43
N SER A 181 15.24 17.03 -7.33
CA SER A 181 16.39 16.73 -8.18
C SER A 181 16.61 15.21 -8.25
N THR A 182 17.53 14.77 -9.11
CA THR A 182 17.93 13.36 -9.20
C THR A 182 18.90 12.92 -8.09
N SER A 183 19.13 13.76 -7.06
CA SER A 183 20.00 13.37 -5.95
C SER A 183 19.36 12.21 -5.15
N PRO A 184 20.15 11.23 -4.68
CA PRO A 184 19.60 10.09 -3.94
C PRO A 184 18.77 10.50 -2.71
N SER A 185 19.15 11.58 -2.02
CA SER A 185 18.42 12.10 -0.86
C SER A 185 17.08 12.72 -1.23
N ASP A 186 16.98 13.40 -2.37
CA ASP A 186 15.72 14.00 -2.83
C ASP A 186 14.77 12.93 -3.35
N VAL A 187 15.30 11.93 -4.06
CA VAL A 187 14.53 10.77 -4.52
C VAL A 187 13.97 9.97 -3.35
N GLN A 188 14.80 9.65 -2.35
CA GLN A 188 14.35 8.92 -1.16
C GLN A 188 13.31 9.71 -0.37
N ARG A 189 13.52 11.02 -0.17
CA ARG A 189 12.56 11.89 0.53
C ARG A 189 11.22 11.96 -0.19
N ALA A 190 11.24 12.10 -1.52
CA ALA A 190 10.03 12.08 -2.33
C ALA A 190 9.29 10.73 -2.23
N ALA A 191 10.02 9.61 -2.21
CA ALA A 191 9.45 8.28 -2.04
C ALA A 191 8.78 8.09 -0.68
N ASP A 192 9.43 8.54 0.39
CA ASP A 192 8.88 8.51 1.74
C ASP A 192 7.63 9.38 1.86
N ASN A 193 7.67 10.62 1.33
CA ASN A 193 6.52 11.51 1.31
C ASN A 193 5.36 10.95 0.48
N ALA A 194 5.64 10.37 -0.69
CA ALA A 194 4.63 9.74 -1.53
C ALA A 194 3.93 8.59 -0.82
N LEU A 195 4.69 7.69 -0.19
CA LEU A 195 4.14 6.59 0.60
C LEU A 195 3.33 7.11 1.80
N ALA A 196 3.82 8.13 2.50
CA ALA A 196 3.11 8.73 3.62
C ALA A 196 1.77 9.35 3.18
N VAL A 197 1.74 10.04 2.03
CA VAL A 197 0.50 10.59 1.45
C VAL A 197 -0.46 9.46 1.05
N VAL A 198 0.04 8.39 0.41
CA VAL A 198 -0.80 7.22 0.09
C VAL A 198 -1.41 6.62 1.37
N LEU A 199 -0.61 6.41 2.42
CA LEU A 199 -1.10 5.89 3.70
C LEU A 199 -2.11 6.84 4.36
N LEU A 200 -1.86 8.15 4.33
CA LEU A 200 -2.77 9.16 4.86
C LEU A 200 -4.11 9.16 4.15
N LEU A 201 -4.12 8.95 2.84
CA LEU A 201 -5.34 9.02 2.03
C LEU A 201 -6.05 7.67 1.92
N ASP A 202 -5.35 6.54 2.09
CA ASP A 202 -5.94 5.21 1.90
C ASP A 202 -6.12 4.47 3.23
N GLN A 203 -5.04 4.27 3.98
CA GLN A 203 -5.05 3.41 5.15
C GLN A 203 -5.52 4.11 6.44
N ILE A 204 -5.04 5.32 6.71
CA ILE A 204 -5.42 6.04 7.92
C ILE A 204 -6.93 6.33 7.97
N PRO A 205 -7.63 6.69 6.88
CA PRO A 205 -9.08 6.89 6.88
C PRO A 205 -9.85 5.58 7.16
N ARG A 206 -9.31 4.46 6.71
CA ARG A 206 -9.79 3.10 6.99
C ARG A 206 -9.74 2.74 8.47
N ASN A 207 -8.73 3.20 9.20
CA ASN A 207 -8.66 3.08 10.67
C ASN A 207 -9.55 4.12 11.40
N ILE A 208 -9.60 5.36 10.92
CA ILE A 208 -10.26 6.48 11.62
C ILE A 208 -11.77 6.51 11.36
N PHE A 209 -12.26 6.12 10.19
CA PHE A 209 -13.65 6.23 9.78
C PHE A 209 -14.32 4.86 9.62
N ARG A 210 -13.95 3.86 10.43
CA ARG A 210 -14.51 2.49 10.38
C ARG A 210 -16.03 2.43 10.37
N THR A 211 -16.68 3.34 11.11
CA THR A 211 -18.15 3.46 11.22
C THR A 211 -18.75 4.43 10.21
N GLU A 212 -17.93 5.16 9.46
CA GLU A 212 -18.31 6.22 8.51
C GLU A 212 -17.74 5.93 7.11
N GLN A 213 -17.85 4.68 6.67
CA GLN A 213 -17.10 4.17 5.50
C GLN A 213 -17.44 4.89 4.18
N GLY A 214 -18.59 5.55 4.09
CA GLY A 214 -18.99 6.31 2.91
C GLY A 214 -17.96 7.38 2.53
N VAL A 215 -17.36 8.09 3.51
CA VAL A 215 -16.32 9.10 3.23
C VAL A 215 -15.02 8.47 2.74
N ILE A 216 -14.73 7.23 3.13
CA ILE A 216 -13.56 6.50 2.65
C ILE A 216 -13.75 6.23 1.15
N TYR A 217 -14.84 5.55 0.80
CA TYR A 217 -15.07 5.04 -0.55
C TYR A 217 -15.35 6.13 -1.58
N THR A 218 -16.08 7.18 -1.18
CA THR A 218 -16.49 8.25 -2.11
C THR A 218 -15.47 9.36 -2.24
N HIS A 219 -14.57 9.54 -1.26
CA HIS A 219 -13.73 10.73 -1.19
C HIS A 219 -12.25 10.43 -1.03
N PHE A 220 -11.86 9.70 0.02
CA PHE A 220 -10.46 9.42 0.29
C PHE A 220 -9.85 8.42 -0.70
N ASP A 221 -10.59 7.39 -1.10
CA ASP A 221 -10.17 6.45 -2.15
C ASP A 221 -9.95 7.15 -3.50
N LEU A 222 -10.73 8.18 -3.81
CA LEU A 222 -10.52 8.98 -5.03
C LEU A 222 -9.20 9.75 -4.97
N LEU A 223 -8.89 10.39 -3.83
CA LEU A 223 -7.63 11.12 -3.64
C LEU A 223 -6.42 10.18 -3.67
N SER A 224 -6.48 9.04 -2.96
CA SER A 224 -5.37 8.09 -2.92
C SER A 224 -5.08 7.50 -4.31
N ARG A 225 -6.12 7.08 -5.05
CA ARG A 225 -5.98 6.62 -6.44
C ARG A 225 -5.44 7.71 -7.36
N ALA A 226 -5.91 8.94 -7.22
CA ALA A 226 -5.42 10.05 -8.03
C ALA A 226 -3.93 10.32 -7.83
N VAL A 227 -3.45 10.26 -6.58
CA VAL A 227 -2.02 10.37 -6.27
C VAL A 227 -1.25 9.23 -6.95
N VAL A 228 -1.66 7.97 -6.75
CA VAL A 228 -0.97 6.82 -7.36
C VAL A 228 -0.98 6.92 -8.88
N ARG A 229 -2.14 7.10 -9.53
CA ARG A 229 -2.25 7.22 -11.00
C ARG A 229 -1.39 8.35 -11.56
N THR A 230 -1.32 9.50 -10.88
CA THR A 230 -0.47 10.62 -11.30
C THR A 230 1.01 10.28 -11.26
N LEU A 231 1.44 9.54 -10.23
CA LEU A 231 2.82 9.05 -10.12
C LEU A 231 3.11 7.99 -11.19
N LEU A 232 2.20 7.05 -11.44
CA LEU A 232 2.37 6.04 -12.50
C LEU A 232 2.46 6.63 -13.91
N GLY A 233 1.84 7.80 -14.12
CA GLY A 233 1.95 8.56 -15.37
C GLY A 233 3.26 9.34 -15.54
N GLN A 234 4.15 9.35 -14.54
CA GLN A 234 5.49 9.94 -14.68
C GLN A 234 6.46 8.97 -15.37
N GLU A 235 7.52 9.54 -15.96
CA GLU A 235 8.67 8.77 -16.41
C GLU A 235 9.31 8.00 -15.24
N ALA A 236 9.83 6.80 -15.52
CA ALA A 236 10.33 5.89 -14.49
C ALA A 236 11.43 6.49 -13.59
N ASP A 237 12.26 7.39 -14.12
CA ASP A 237 13.31 8.09 -13.37
C ASP A 237 12.78 9.18 -12.42
N LYS A 238 11.53 9.61 -12.61
CA LYS A 238 10.83 10.60 -11.77
C LYS A 238 9.86 9.95 -10.79
N ARG A 239 9.63 8.65 -10.91
CA ARG A 239 8.69 7.87 -10.11
C ARG A 239 9.27 7.58 -8.72
N PRO A 240 8.67 8.08 -7.61
CA PRO A 240 9.20 7.85 -6.27
C PRO A 240 9.18 6.38 -5.84
N ASP A 241 8.25 5.58 -6.37
CA ASP A 241 8.14 4.15 -6.12
C ASP A 241 9.24 3.31 -6.78
N TRP A 242 10.02 3.91 -7.69
CA TRP A 242 11.21 3.30 -8.28
C TRP A 242 12.49 3.48 -7.46
N SER A 243 12.44 4.28 -6.38
CA SER A 243 13.53 4.33 -5.41
C SER A 243 13.78 2.95 -4.81
N ALA A 244 15.06 2.60 -4.55
CA ALA A 244 15.41 1.31 -3.96
C ALA A 244 14.66 1.05 -2.64
N GLY A 245 14.51 2.10 -1.80
CA GLY A 245 13.81 2.03 -0.52
C GLY A 245 12.32 1.64 -0.61
N THR A 246 11.67 1.83 -1.76
CA THR A 246 10.26 1.44 -1.98
C THR A 246 10.13 0.27 -2.95
N ARG A 247 10.91 0.24 -4.04
CA ARG A 247 10.80 -0.79 -5.08
C ARG A 247 11.16 -2.18 -4.57
N GLU A 248 12.22 -2.28 -3.78
CA GLU A 248 12.76 -3.56 -3.27
C GLU A 248 12.15 -3.93 -1.91
N ASN A 249 11.57 -2.96 -1.21
CA ASN A 249 10.93 -3.17 0.09
C ASN A 249 9.45 -3.54 -0.12
N MET A 250 9.16 -4.84 -0.07
CA MET A 250 7.81 -5.39 -0.27
C MET A 250 6.79 -4.88 0.75
N ALA A 251 7.21 -4.60 1.98
CA ALA A 251 6.34 -4.02 3.00
C ALA A 251 5.86 -2.63 2.61
N ARG A 252 6.75 -1.77 2.08
CA ARG A 252 6.40 -0.43 1.58
C ARG A 252 5.64 -0.51 0.26
N ARG A 253 6.09 -1.38 -0.64
CA ARG A 253 5.53 -1.58 -1.98
C ARG A 253 4.05 -1.92 -1.93
N MET A 254 3.66 -2.88 -1.10
CA MET A 254 2.27 -3.32 -0.96
C MET A 254 1.35 -2.14 -0.63
N TRP A 255 1.73 -1.32 0.35
CA TRP A 255 0.93 -0.16 0.75
C TRP A 255 0.87 0.93 -0.33
N PHE A 256 1.95 1.12 -1.10
CA PHE A 256 1.98 2.10 -2.17
C PHE A 256 0.94 1.82 -3.27
N TYR A 257 0.77 0.56 -3.68
CA TYR A 257 -0.15 0.20 -4.77
C TYR A 257 -1.54 -0.22 -4.28
N LEU A 258 -1.76 -0.37 -2.97
CA LEU A 258 -3.04 -0.81 -2.43
C LEU A 258 -4.25 0.07 -2.85
N PRO A 259 -4.12 1.40 -3.08
CA PRO A 259 -5.22 2.19 -3.64
C PRO A 259 -5.79 1.64 -4.96
N LEU A 260 -4.95 1.02 -5.80
CA LEU A 260 -5.41 0.40 -7.04
C LEU A 260 -6.29 -0.82 -6.78
N MET A 261 -5.91 -1.66 -5.81
CA MET A 261 -6.68 -2.81 -5.39
C MET A 261 -7.97 -2.42 -4.66
N HIS A 262 -8.03 -1.24 -4.05
CA HIS A 262 -9.25 -0.72 -3.44
C HIS A 262 -10.23 -0.08 -4.42
N SER A 263 -9.82 0.06 -5.68
CA SER A 263 -10.64 0.64 -6.74
C SER A 263 -11.82 -0.24 -7.11
N GLU A 264 -12.87 0.37 -7.64
CA GLU A 264 -13.95 -0.35 -8.33
C GLU A 264 -13.78 -0.33 -9.86
N TRP A 265 -12.59 0.05 -10.34
CA TRP A 265 -12.20 -0.01 -11.76
C TRP A 265 -11.34 -1.24 -12.03
N VAL A 266 -11.74 -2.07 -13.01
CA VAL A 266 -10.98 -3.26 -13.39
C VAL A 266 -9.59 -2.91 -13.93
N GLU A 267 -9.44 -1.76 -14.57
CA GLU A 267 -8.19 -1.27 -15.12
C GLU A 267 -7.15 -0.95 -14.03
N ASP A 268 -7.58 -0.56 -12.82
CA ASP A 268 -6.65 -0.35 -11.71
C ASP A 268 -6.11 -1.68 -11.17
N HIS A 269 -6.93 -2.74 -11.14
CA HIS A 269 -6.50 -4.09 -10.81
C HIS A 269 -5.45 -4.60 -11.81
N GLU A 270 -5.67 -4.40 -13.11
CA GLU A 270 -4.69 -4.70 -14.14
C GLU A 270 -3.41 -3.86 -13.98
N GLY A 271 -3.54 -2.59 -13.57
CA GLY A 271 -2.43 -1.72 -13.22
C GLY A 271 -1.62 -2.25 -12.03
N TRP A 272 -2.30 -2.70 -10.96
CA TRP A 272 -1.65 -3.32 -9.81
C TRP A 272 -0.86 -4.56 -10.23
N THR A 273 -1.45 -5.42 -11.07
CA THR A 273 -0.79 -6.63 -11.57
C THR A 273 0.46 -6.25 -12.35
N ARG A 274 0.35 -5.35 -13.33
CA ARG A 274 1.48 -4.90 -14.16
C ARG A 274 2.63 -4.34 -13.34
N GLU A 275 2.34 -3.53 -12.33
CA GLU A 275 3.37 -2.95 -11.48
C GLU A 275 4.06 -4.01 -10.62
N ASN A 276 3.37 -5.07 -10.20
CA ASN A 276 3.93 -6.11 -9.33
C ASN A 276 4.54 -7.32 -10.08
N GLU A 277 4.22 -7.51 -11.36
CA GLU A 277 4.81 -8.57 -12.20
C GLU A 277 6.31 -8.37 -12.46
N GLY A 278 6.79 -7.12 -12.49
CA GLY A 278 8.19 -6.79 -12.77
C GLY A 278 9.16 -7.00 -11.60
N ILE A 279 8.72 -7.62 -10.50
CA ILE A 279 9.54 -7.86 -9.30
C ILE A 279 10.23 -9.20 -9.41
N ALA A 280 11.57 -9.18 -9.28
CA ALA A 280 12.36 -10.39 -9.25
C ALA A 280 11.96 -11.26 -8.06
N GLU A 281 11.52 -12.47 -8.36
CA GLU A 281 11.22 -13.47 -7.34
C GLU A 281 12.53 -14.05 -6.78
N THR A 282 12.64 -14.03 -5.46
CA THR A 282 13.74 -14.62 -4.71
C THR A 282 13.17 -15.63 -3.71
N GLU A 283 14.02 -16.52 -3.20
CA GLU A 283 13.63 -17.46 -2.15
C GLU A 283 13.10 -16.75 -0.89
N GLU A 284 13.54 -15.52 -0.63
CA GLU A 284 13.11 -14.72 0.50
C GLU A 284 11.71 -14.13 0.26
N ASN A 285 11.43 -13.57 -0.92
CA ASN A 285 10.18 -12.82 -1.16
C ASN A 285 9.05 -13.63 -1.82
N LYS A 286 9.31 -14.84 -2.36
CA LYS A 286 8.32 -15.60 -3.16
C LYS A 286 6.99 -15.81 -2.44
N GLY A 287 7.02 -16.17 -1.15
CA GLY A 287 5.80 -16.41 -0.38
C GLY A 287 4.98 -15.14 -0.16
N PHE A 288 5.65 -13.98 -0.04
CA PHE A 288 4.96 -12.70 0.04
C PHE A 288 4.36 -12.30 -1.32
N LEU A 289 5.09 -12.52 -2.42
CA LEU A 289 4.58 -12.24 -3.76
C LEU A 289 3.38 -13.11 -4.11
N GLU A 290 3.42 -14.41 -3.78
CA GLU A 290 2.27 -15.32 -3.89
C GLU A 290 1.08 -14.85 -3.07
N PHE A 291 1.30 -14.46 -1.80
CA PHE A 291 0.26 -13.89 -0.96
C PHE A 291 -0.37 -12.63 -1.57
N ALA A 292 0.46 -11.68 -2.01
CA ALA A 292 0.00 -10.42 -2.60
C ALA A 292 -0.80 -10.67 -3.89
N ARG A 293 -0.31 -11.55 -4.78
CA ARG A 293 -1.02 -11.95 -6.00
C ARG A 293 -2.37 -12.60 -5.70
N GLY A 294 -2.42 -13.55 -4.77
CA GLY A 294 -3.67 -14.19 -4.37
C GLY A 294 -4.65 -13.24 -3.64
N PHE A 295 -4.15 -12.18 -2.99
CA PHE A 295 -4.99 -11.14 -2.39
C PHE A 295 -5.60 -10.24 -3.48
N GLU A 296 -4.82 -9.83 -4.47
CA GLU A 296 -5.29 -9.10 -5.66
C GLU A 296 -6.34 -9.91 -6.44
N GLU A 297 -6.07 -11.18 -6.75
CA GLU A 297 -6.98 -12.02 -7.54
C GLU A 297 -8.39 -12.11 -6.93
N ARG A 298 -8.47 -12.18 -5.59
CA ARG A 298 -9.74 -12.20 -4.85
C ARG A 298 -10.45 -10.84 -4.85
N HIS A 299 -9.73 -9.73 -4.95
CA HIS A 299 -10.35 -8.43 -5.17
C HIS A 299 -10.86 -8.31 -6.61
N ALA A 300 -10.01 -8.62 -7.58
CA ALA A 300 -10.29 -8.48 -9.00
C ALA A 300 -11.47 -9.36 -9.45
N VAL A 301 -11.66 -10.55 -8.87
CA VAL A 301 -12.81 -11.41 -9.23
C VAL A 301 -14.16 -10.78 -8.83
N ILE A 302 -14.21 -10.04 -7.71
CA ILE A 302 -15.42 -9.33 -7.27
C ILE A 302 -15.72 -8.19 -8.24
N ILE A 303 -14.69 -7.39 -8.58
CA ILE A 303 -14.85 -6.27 -9.52
C ILE A 303 -15.18 -6.75 -10.93
N LYS A 304 -14.58 -7.84 -11.42
CA LYS A 304 -14.93 -8.43 -12.72
C LYS A 304 -16.36 -8.96 -12.76
N ARG A 305 -16.88 -9.46 -11.63
CA ARG A 305 -18.24 -10.00 -11.55
C ARG A 305 -19.30 -8.90 -11.44
N PHE A 306 -19.11 -7.93 -10.54
CA PHE A 306 -20.14 -6.96 -10.19
C PHE A 306 -19.87 -5.53 -10.69
N GLY A 307 -18.67 -5.25 -11.18
CA GLY A 307 -18.20 -3.90 -11.51
C GLY A 307 -17.98 -2.99 -10.31
N ARG A 308 -18.10 -3.52 -9.08
CA ARG A 308 -18.02 -2.81 -7.80
C ARG A 308 -17.88 -3.80 -6.65
N TYR A 309 -17.64 -3.32 -5.43
CA TYR A 309 -17.74 -4.10 -4.20
C TYR A 309 -19.16 -4.05 -3.64
N PRO A 310 -19.94 -5.15 -3.71
CA PRO A 310 -21.35 -5.12 -3.28
C PRO A 310 -21.52 -4.76 -1.81
N TYR A 311 -20.60 -5.18 -0.95
CA TYR A 311 -20.63 -4.88 0.49
C TYR A 311 -20.39 -3.40 0.81
N ARG A 312 -20.01 -2.55 -0.16
CA ARG A 312 -19.91 -1.09 0.02
C ARG A 312 -21.23 -0.37 -0.27
N ASN A 313 -22.24 -1.06 -0.84
CA ASN A 313 -23.46 -0.43 -1.35
C ASN A 313 -24.18 0.42 -0.31
N GLU A 314 -24.39 -0.10 0.91
CA GLU A 314 -25.04 0.63 1.98
C GLU A 314 -24.28 1.92 2.35
N ALA A 315 -22.96 1.82 2.52
CA ALA A 315 -22.10 2.93 2.91
C ALA A 315 -22.10 4.08 1.89
N VAL A 316 -22.35 3.78 0.61
CA VAL A 316 -22.39 4.78 -0.48
C VAL A 316 -23.81 5.03 -1.03
N GLY A 317 -24.85 4.48 -0.40
CA GLY A 317 -26.25 4.68 -0.78
C GLY A 317 -26.67 4.06 -2.12
N ARG A 318 -26.02 2.96 -2.54
CA ARG A 318 -26.39 2.20 -3.74
C ARG A 318 -27.42 1.12 -3.41
N GLU A 319 -28.33 0.86 -4.35
CA GLU A 319 -29.21 -0.30 -4.28
C GLU A 319 -28.42 -1.58 -4.56
N THR A 320 -28.61 -2.58 -3.69
CA THR A 320 -28.05 -3.93 -3.84
C THR A 320 -28.95 -4.74 -4.75
N THR A 321 -28.40 -5.25 -5.85
CA THR A 321 -29.10 -6.12 -6.78
C THR A 321 -29.38 -7.49 -6.15
N GLU A 322 -30.29 -8.26 -6.75
CA GLU A 322 -30.60 -9.61 -6.26
C GLU A 322 -29.39 -10.54 -6.31
N GLU A 323 -28.57 -10.47 -7.38
CA GLU A 323 -27.35 -11.28 -7.48
C GLU A 323 -26.34 -10.93 -6.38
N GLU A 324 -26.14 -9.64 -6.13
CA GLU A 324 -25.27 -9.15 -5.06
C GLU A 324 -25.78 -9.58 -3.69
N ARG A 325 -27.10 -9.50 -3.45
CA ARG A 325 -27.73 -9.92 -2.19
C ARG A 325 -27.48 -11.40 -1.92
N VAL A 326 -27.74 -12.27 -2.91
CA VAL A 326 -27.49 -13.71 -2.82
C VAL A 326 -26.01 -13.98 -2.53
N TRP A 327 -25.10 -13.35 -3.28
CA TRP A 327 -23.67 -13.52 -3.06
C TRP A 327 -23.22 -13.09 -1.66
N ILE A 328 -23.74 -11.97 -1.14
CA ILE A 328 -23.47 -11.50 0.23
C ILE A 328 -23.99 -12.51 1.27
N GLU A 329 -25.19 -13.06 1.07
CA GLU A 329 -25.81 -14.01 1.99
C GLU A 329 -25.14 -15.38 2.03
N GLU A 330 -24.57 -15.80 0.90
CA GLU A 330 -23.79 -17.05 0.77
C GLU A 330 -22.37 -16.94 1.35
N GLY A 331 -22.03 -15.82 1.98
CA GLY A 331 -20.70 -15.60 2.58
C GLY A 331 -19.69 -15.02 1.60
N GLY A 332 -20.15 -14.24 0.62
CA GLY A 332 -19.31 -13.47 -0.27
C GLY A 332 -18.20 -12.74 0.47
N GLU A 333 -16.98 -12.86 -0.07
CA GLU A 333 -15.78 -12.37 0.57
C GLU A 333 -15.81 -10.86 0.78
N ARG A 334 -15.31 -10.41 1.94
CA ARG A 334 -15.29 -9.01 2.32
C ARG A 334 -13.89 -8.60 2.74
N PHE A 335 -13.46 -7.47 2.22
CA PHE A 335 -12.24 -6.82 2.65
C PHE A 335 -12.62 -5.63 3.52
N SER A 336 -12.12 -5.60 4.74
CA SER A 336 -12.39 -4.51 5.69
C SER A 336 -11.86 -3.19 5.13
N ALA A 337 -12.62 -2.12 5.36
CA ALA A 337 -12.04 -0.80 5.50
C ALA A 337 -11.16 -0.79 6.75
#